data_AF-A0AAW7D8U7-F1
#
_entry.id   AF-A0AAW7D8U7-F1
#
_cell.length_a   1.000
_cell.length_b   1.000
_cell.length_c   1.000
_cell.angle_alpha   90.00
_cell.angle_beta   90.00
_cell.angle_gamma   90.00
#
_symmetry.space_group_name_H-M   'P 1'
#
loop_
_entity.id
_entity.type
_entity.pdbx_description
1 polymer ?
#
loop_
_entity_poly.entity_id
_entity_poly.type
_entity_poly.pdbx_seq_one_letter_code
_entity_poly.pdbx_strand_id
1 'polypeptide(L)'
;MKVRITFFVLLSFLRGFYSCSFKSKKEKFAKELLEKVENFRKVNNRIPENVRELGLSEEMDSPVFYQKENDSVYIIWYGLSIGESNVYNSSIKEWKKEG
;
A
#
# COMPACT_ATOMS: atom_id res chain seq x y z
N MET A 1 20.87 28.16 30.00
CA MET A 1 19.55 27.89 29.36
C MET A 1 19.62 27.43 27.89
N LYS A 2 20.81 27.29 27.27
CA LYS A 2 20.93 26.84 25.86
C LYS A 2 21.12 25.33 25.68
N VAL A 3 21.64 24.62 26.70
CA VAL A 3 21.95 23.18 26.63
C VAL A 3 20.70 22.28 26.79
N ARG A 4 19.64 22.78 27.45
CA ARG A 4 18.39 22.02 27.67
C ARG A 4 17.52 21.93 26.41
N ILE A 5 17.53 22.94 25.55
CA ILE A 5 16.73 22.99 24.32
C ILE A 5 17.30 22.01 23.28
N THR A 6 18.62 21.92 23.16
CA THR A 6 19.29 20.99 22.23
C THR A 6 18.99 19.53 22.56
N PHE A 7 18.88 19.18 23.86
CA PHE A 7 18.58 17.82 24.30
C PHE A 7 17.15 17.38 23.90
N PHE A 8 16.16 18.28 23.97
CA PHE A 8 14.79 18.01 23.53
C PHE A 8 14.66 17.85 22.01
N VAL A 9 15.44 18.61 21.23
CA VAL A 9 15.49 18.49 19.76
C VAL A 9 16.15 17.17 19.35
N LEU A 10 17.21 16.75 20.04
CA LEU A 10 17.88 15.47 19.81
C LEU A 10 17.00 14.26 20.19
N LEU A 11 16.25 14.35 21.30
CA LEU A 11 15.33 13.30 21.74
C LEU A 11 14.13 13.13 20.80
N SER A 12 13.69 14.21 20.17
CA SER A 12 12.59 14.19 19.19
C SER A 12 13.03 13.57 17.86
N PHE A 13 14.30 13.68 17.50
CA PHE A 13 14.90 13.04 16.32
C PHE A 13 15.06 11.51 16.48
N LEU A 14 15.26 11.03 17.71
CA LEU A 14 15.40 9.60 18.03
C LEU A 14 14.08 8.83 18.15
N ARG A 15 12.93 9.51 18.17
CA ARG A 15 11.60 8.87 18.22
C ARG A 15 11.09 8.39 16.85
N GLY A 16 11.77 8.71 15.76
CA GLY A 16 11.35 8.34 14.40
C GLY A 16 11.67 6.92 13.96
N PHE A 17 12.39 6.12 14.76
CA PHE A 17 12.99 4.85 14.30
C PHE A 17 12.37 3.55 14.86
N TYR A 18 11.26 3.60 15.58
CA TYR A 18 10.65 2.41 16.19
C TYR A 18 9.32 1.98 15.57
N SER A 19 9.22 1.95 14.24
CA SER A 19 8.17 1.16 13.62
C SER A 19 8.66 0.46 12.35
N CYS A 20 9.68 -0.37 12.52
CA CYS A 20 9.86 -1.50 11.61
C CYS A 20 8.84 -2.57 12.03
N SER A 21 7.56 -2.34 11.73
CA SER A 21 6.56 -3.40 11.82
C SER A 21 7.01 -4.53 10.89
N PHE A 22 6.95 -5.77 11.36
CA PHE A 22 7.21 -6.95 10.54
C PHE A 22 6.13 -7.01 9.44
N LYS A 23 6.38 -6.33 8.32
CA LYS A 23 5.46 -6.31 7.17
C LYS A 23 5.48 -7.67 6.49
N SER A 24 4.31 -8.23 6.24
CA SER A 24 4.22 -9.49 5.51
C SER A 24 4.73 -9.32 4.07
N LYS A 25 5.25 -10.39 3.47
CA LYS A 25 5.66 -10.39 2.05
C LYS A 25 4.52 -9.93 1.12
N LYS A 26 3.28 -10.30 1.45
CA LYS A 26 2.07 -9.88 0.74
C LYS A 26 1.79 -8.39 0.86
N GLU A 27 1.93 -7.82 2.07
CA GLU A 27 1.79 -6.37 2.28
C GLU A 27 2.81 -5.58 1.45
N LYS A 28 4.04 -6.09 1.36
CA LYS A 28 5.08 -5.47 0.53
C LYS A 28 4.67 -5.45 -0.94
N PHE A 29 4.26 -6.58 -1.50
CA PHE A 29 3.78 -6.64 -2.89
C PHE A 29 2.56 -5.75 -3.13
N ALA A 30 1.64 -5.67 -2.17
CA ALA A 30 0.46 -4.82 -2.29
C ALA A 30 0.81 -3.33 -2.33
N LYS A 31 1.82 -2.90 -1.57
CA LYS A 31 2.35 -1.53 -1.62
C LYS A 31 3.09 -1.24 -2.93
N GLU A 32 3.87 -2.20 -3.42
CA GLU A 32 4.53 -2.07 -4.73
C GLU A 32 3.52 -1.99 -5.88
N LEU A 33 2.45 -2.79 -5.83
CA LEU A 33 1.37 -2.75 -6.82
C LEU A 33 0.63 -1.41 -6.78
N LEU A 34 0.30 -0.92 -5.58
CA LEU A 34 -0.30 0.40 -5.38
C LEU A 34 0.56 1.51 -6.01
N GLU A 35 1.87 1.50 -5.77
CA GLU A 35 2.78 2.47 -6.36
C GLU A 35 2.80 2.39 -7.89
N LYS A 36 2.82 1.18 -8.47
CA LYS A 36 2.75 1.00 -9.92
C LYS A 36 1.44 1.53 -10.52
N VAL A 37 0.30 1.26 -9.89
CA VAL A 37 -1.01 1.77 -10.32
C VAL A 37 -1.03 3.30 -10.29
N GLU A 38 -0.55 3.91 -9.20
CA GLU A 38 -0.54 5.38 -9.07
C GLU A 38 0.44 6.05 -10.05
N ASN A 39 1.59 5.43 -10.32
CA ASN A 39 2.51 5.92 -11.34
C ASN A 39 1.91 5.80 -12.75
N PHE A 40 1.25 4.67 -13.06
CA PHE A 40 0.51 4.51 -14.31
C PHE A 40 -0.55 5.59 -14.47
N ARG A 41 -1.31 5.88 -13.41
CA ARG A 41 -2.34 6.93 -13.38
C ARG A 41 -1.77 8.31 -13.70
N LYS A 42 -0.64 8.67 -13.09
CA LYS A 42 0.01 9.96 -13.32
C LYS A 42 0.47 10.14 -14.77
N VAL A 43 0.98 9.08 -15.39
CA VAL A 43 1.51 9.12 -16.76
C VAL A 43 0.40 9.08 -17.81
N ASN A 44 -0.62 8.25 -17.61
CA ASN A 44 -1.63 7.96 -18.63
C ASN A 44 -2.96 8.70 -18.41
N ASN A 45 -3.11 9.42 -17.29
CA ASN A 45 -4.34 10.10 -16.88
C ASN A 45 -5.57 9.16 -16.77
N ARG A 46 -5.33 7.86 -16.59
CA ARG A 46 -6.33 6.81 -16.35
C ARG A 46 -5.71 5.71 -15.49
N ILE A 47 -6.54 4.93 -14.80
CA ILE A 47 -6.07 3.73 -14.08
C ILE A 47 -5.93 2.53 -15.05
N PRO A 48 -5.12 1.52 -14.71
CA PRO A 48 -4.97 0.36 -15.57
C PRO A 48 -6.25 -0.49 -15.56
N GLU A 49 -6.60 -1.08 -16.70
CA GLU A 49 -7.76 -2.00 -16.77
C GLU A 49 -7.50 -3.28 -15.97
N ASN A 50 -6.26 -3.73 -15.92
CA ASN A 50 -5.81 -4.88 -15.15
C ASN A 50 -4.28 -4.82 -14.98
N VAL A 51 -3.71 -5.73 -14.19
CA VAL A 51 -2.27 -5.73 -13.90
C VAL A 51 -1.37 -6.00 -15.12
N ARG A 52 -1.91 -6.51 -16.24
CA ARG A 52 -1.12 -6.77 -17.46
C ARG A 52 -0.62 -5.49 -18.10
N GLU A 53 -1.37 -4.39 -17.98
CA GLU A 53 -0.92 -3.05 -18.43
C GLU A 53 0.26 -2.52 -17.61
N LEU A 54 0.51 -3.10 -16.43
CA LEU A 54 1.66 -2.82 -15.58
C LEU A 54 2.83 -3.79 -15.83
N GLY A 55 2.72 -4.66 -16.84
CA GLY A 55 3.69 -5.72 -17.13
C GLY A 55 3.71 -6.85 -16.09
N LEU A 56 2.59 -7.07 -15.39
CA LEU A 56 2.43 -8.10 -14.37
C LEU A 56 1.41 -9.16 -14.81
N SER A 57 1.44 -10.33 -14.17
CA SER A 57 0.44 -11.38 -14.31
C SER A 57 -0.21 -11.65 -12.96
N GLU A 58 -1.52 -11.84 -12.95
CA GLU A 58 -2.30 -12.26 -11.79
C GLU A 58 -2.89 -13.64 -12.09
N GLU A 59 -2.55 -14.59 -11.22
CA GLU A 59 -2.99 -15.98 -11.19
C GLU A 59 -3.71 -16.27 -9.87
N MET A 60 -4.42 -17.40 -9.78
CA MET A 60 -5.25 -17.75 -8.61
C MET A 60 -4.46 -17.79 -7.27
N ASP A 61 -3.16 -18.08 -7.31
CA ASP A 61 -2.26 -18.13 -6.16
C ASP A 61 -1.44 -16.85 -5.96
N SER A 62 -1.80 -15.77 -6.64
CA SER A 62 -1.09 -14.49 -6.55
C SER A 62 -1.08 -13.94 -5.12
N PRO A 63 0.03 -13.32 -4.70
CA PRO A 63 0.15 -12.81 -3.34
C PRO A 63 -0.72 -11.56 -3.08
N VAL A 64 -1.11 -10.87 -4.15
CA VAL A 64 -1.90 -9.65 -4.18
C VAL A 64 -2.78 -9.68 -5.43
N PHE A 65 -3.96 -9.09 -5.32
CA PHE A 65 -4.93 -8.97 -6.41
C PHE A 65 -5.31 -7.51 -6.64
N TYR A 66 -5.70 -7.19 -7.87
CA TYR A 66 -6.19 -5.87 -8.28
C TYR A 66 -7.52 -5.98 -9.04
N GLN A 67 -8.44 -5.09 -8.73
CA GLN A 67 -9.70 -4.97 -9.46
C GLN A 67 -10.03 -3.51 -9.72
N LYS A 68 -10.37 -3.20 -10.97
CA LYS A 68 -10.95 -1.91 -11.35
C LYS A 68 -12.46 -1.96 -11.10
N GLU A 69 -12.98 -1.04 -10.29
CA GLU A 69 -14.42 -0.94 -10.01
C GLU A 69 -15.12 0.00 -11.00
N ASN A 70 -14.47 1.10 -11.36
CA ASN A 70 -14.91 2.06 -12.38
C ASN A 70 -13.71 2.88 -12.87
N ASP A 71 -13.91 3.92 -13.68
CA ASP A 71 -12.81 4.70 -14.28
C ASP A 71 -11.91 5.47 -13.29
N SER A 72 -12.32 5.56 -12.03
CA SER A 72 -11.58 6.31 -11.00
C SER A 72 -11.27 5.49 -9.75
N VAL A 73 -11.96 4.37 -9.55
CA VAL A 73 -11.88 3.55 -8.33
C VAL A 73 -11.36 2.15 -8.67
N TYR A 74 -10.45 1.69 -7.84
CA TYR A 74 -9.89 0.35 -7.88
C TYR A 74 -9.67 -0.15 -6.45
N ILE A 75 -9.52 -1.47 -6.33
CA ILE A 75 -9.27 -2.18 -5.09
C ILE A 75 -8.00 -2.99 -5.25
N ILE A 76 -7.16 -3.03 -4.20
CA ILE A 76 -6.03 -3.94 -4.07
C ILE A 76 -6.20 -4.72 -2.78
N TRP A 77 -6.07 -6.04 -2.81
CA TRP A 77 -6.17 -6.83 -1.58
C TRP A 77 -5.17 -7.96 -1.52
N TYR A 78 -4.91 -8.40 -0.29
CA TYR A 78 -4.12 -9.59 0.00
C TYR A 78 -4.65 -10.33 1.23
N GLY A 79 -4.54 -11.66 1.23
CA GLY A 79 -5.01 -12.50 2.34
C GLY A 79 -4.09 -12.40 3.57
N LEU A 80 -4.70 -12.23 4.75
CA LEU A 80 -4.03 -12.22 6.06
C LEU A 80 -4.01 -13.62 6.67
N SER A 81 -5.18 -14.26 6.72
CA SER A 81 -5.42 -15.60 7.24
C SER A 81 -6.57 -16.26 6.46
N ILE A 82 -7.11 -17.39 6.92
CA ILE A 82 -8.25 -18.04 6.25
C ILE A 82 -9.49 -17.17 6.44
N GLY A 83 -10.09 -16.71 5.35
CA GLY A 83 -11.27 -15.84 5.36
C GLY A 83 -10.98 -14.36 5.58
N GLU A 84 -9.79 -14.00 6.09
CA GLU A 84 -9.41 -12.60 6.33
C GLU A 84 -8.50 -12.03 5.24
N SER A 85 -8.78 -10.80 4.85
CA SER A 85 -7.99 -10.03 3.90
C SER A 85 -7.76 -8.60 4.38
N ASN A 86 -6.76 -7.95 3.81
CA ASN A 86 -6.58 -6.51 3.94
C ASN A 86 -6.82 -5.89 2.56
N VAL A 87 -7.78 -4.97 2.50
CA VAL A 87 -8.35 -4.41 1.28
C VAL A 87 -8.07 -2.91 1.25
N TYR A 88 -7.40 -2.45 0.20
CA TYR A 88 -7.22 -1.04 -0.10
C TYR A 88 -8.31 -0.59 -1.07
N ASN A 89 -9.03 0.46 -0.72
CA ASN A 89 -10.00 1.08 -1.62
C ASN A 89 -9.52 2.48 -2.03
N SER A 90 -9.33 2.71 -3.33
CA SER A 90 -8.74 3.95 -3.83
C SER A 90 -9.67 5.18 -3.73
N SER A 91 -10.98 4.98 -3.54
CA SER A 91 -11.94 6.06 -3.32
C SER A 91 -11.69 6.77 -1.98
N ILE A 92 -11.46 5.99 -0.92
CA ILE A 92 -11.18 6.50 0.44
C ILE A 92 -9.69 6.54 0.78
N LYS A 93 -8.85 5.90 -0.04
CA LYS A 93 -7.39 5.79 0.12
C LYS A 93 -6.94 5.16 1.43
N GLU A 94 -7.70 4.18 1.92
CA GLU A 94 -7.44 3.50 3.19
C GLU A 94 -7.40 1.98 3.01
N TRP A 95 -6.61 1.33 3.88
CA TRP A 95 -6.59 -0.11 4.05
C TRP A 95 -7.59 -0.51 5.14
N LYS A 96 -8.44 -1.51 4.88
CA LYS A 96 -9.39 -2.07 5.83
C LYS A 96 -9.25 -3.59 5.87
N LYS A 97 -9.32 -4.15 7.07
CA LYS A 97 -9.43 -5.59 7.25
C LYS A 97 -10.88 -6.00 6.98
N GLU A 98 -11.05 -7.05 6.20
CA GLU A 98 -12.35 -7.63 5.85
C GLU A 98 -12.27 -9.16 5.99
N GLY A 99 -13.33 -9.79 6.49
CA GLY A 99 -13.38 -11.23 6.78
C GLY A 99 -14.23 -11.57 7.98
#